data_AF-A0A351J749-F1
#
_entry.id   AF-A0A351J749-F1
#
_cell.length_a   1.000
_cell.length_b   1.000
_cell.length_c   1.000
_cell.angle_alpha   90.00
_cell.angle_beta   90.00
_cell.angle_gamma   90.00
#
_symmetry.space_group_name_H-M   'P 1'
#
loop_
_entity.id
_entity.type
_entity.pdbx_description
1 polymer ?
#
loop_
_entity_poly.entity_id
_entity_poly.type
_entity_poly.pdbx_seq_one_letter_code
_entity_poly.pdbx_strand_id
1 'polypeptide(L)'
;VIIDLLKEALYMFPIREIAIDLPRWVEELPNNHWLYARFSDAVLEVVADVNRLRDVEPAALQLGEYEFVERSILQSIEPGEGSAAIELTCSHDLFYQVLSELSGFPIEGDHNLVGLISELSFAKHEYDKVAEALRNVKDTGYGLVSPGTDDIVFEQPELIRQGNRFGVKLTATAPSYHLIRANISAEVTPFVGTEKQGEEFVRYLAEEFEKDPDQIWETDFLGKSMHDLVREGLQSKLTKMPENAQEKLQETLTKILNEGSGGLICIIL
;
A
#
# COMPACT_ATOMS: atom_id res chain seq x y z
N VAL A 1 60.46 -10.84 13.30
CA VAL A 1 61.24 -9.58 13.21
C VAL A 1 61.15 -8.92 11.83
N ILE A 2 61.76 -9.47 10.76
CA ILE A 2 61.71 -8.81 9.43
C ILE A 2 60.30 -8.80 8.82
N ILE A 3 59.56 -9.90 8.96
CA ILE A 3 58.18 -10.02 8.46
C ILE A 3 57.24 -9.03 9.17
N ASP A 4 57.42 -8.85 10.48
CA ASP A 4 56.60 -7.94 11.28
C ASP A 4 56.88 -6.47 10.90
N LEU A 5 58.15 -6.13 10.65
CA LEU A 5 58.55 -4.82 10.17
C LEU A 5 57.99 -4.49 8.78
N LEU A 6 57.97 -5.48 7.88
CA LEU A 6 57.35 -5.35 6.55
C LEU A 6 55.84 -5.17 6.66
N LYS A 7 55.17 -5.87 7.58
CA LYS A 7 53.74 -5.67 7.86
C LYS A 7 53.46 -4.26 8.37
N GLU A 8 54.20 -3.77 9.37
CA GLU A 8 54.04 -2.41 9.87
C GLU A 8 54.26 -1.36 8.76
N ALA A 9 55.24 -1.57 7.88
CA ALA A 9 55.48 -0.69 6.75
C ALA A 9 54.32 -0.68 5.75
N LEU A 10 53.72 -1.84 5.45
CA LEU A 10 52.56 -1.94 4.56
C LEU A 10 51.33 -1.23 5.16
N TYR A 11 51.12 -1.30 6.47
CA TYR A 11 49.98 -0.65 7.15
C TYR A 11 50.09 0.88 7.20
N MET A 12 51.26 1.44 6.87
CA MET A 12 51.48 2.87 6.74
C MET A 12 51.10 3.43 5.37
N PHE A 13 50.70 2.57 4.42
CA PHE A 13 50.30 2.99 3.08
C PHE A 13 48.95 3.73 3.12
N PRO A 14 48.77 4.70 2.20
CA PRO A 14 47.52 5.43 2.10
C PRO A 14 46.38 4.50 1.70
N ILE A 15 45.22 4.70 2.29
CA ILE A 15 44.01 4.01 1.88
C ILE A 15 43.43 4.66 0.62
N ARG A 16 42.86 3.85 -0.27
CA ARG A 16 42.23 4.29 -1.53
C ARG A 16 40.73 4.06 -1.51
N GLU A 17 40.29 2.96 -0.89
CA GLU A 17 38.89 2.55 -0.85
C GLU A 17 38.57 1.88 0.49
N ILE A 18 37.38 2.17 1.01
CA ILE A 18 36.80 1.48 2.16
C ILE A 18 35.42 1.02 1.73
N ALA A 19 35.24 -0.29 1.61
CA ALA A 19 33.94 -0.89 1.41
C ALA A 19 33.24 -1.03 2.77
N ILE A 20 32.01 -0.55 2.87
CA ILE A 20 31.20 -0.67 4.08
C ILE A 20 29.93 -1.44 3.72
N ASP A 21 29.83 -2.63 4.27
CA ASP A 21 28.70 -3.51 4.08
C ASP A 21 27.68 -3.25 5.19
N LEU A 22 26.56 -2.64 4.81
CA LEU A 22 25.43 -2.44 5.72
C LEU A 22 24.58 -3.71 5.82
N PRO A 23 23.73 -3.85 6.86
CA PRO A 23 22.74 -4.91 6.87
C PRO A 23 21.83 -4.77 5.64
N ARG A 24 21.74 -5.83 4.82
CA ARG A 24 21.02 -5.78 3.52
C ARG A 24 19.60 -5.21 3.59
N TRP A 25 18.88 -5.48 4.69
CA TRP A 25 17.52 -4.97 4.85
C TRP A 25 17.48 -3.46 5.10
N VAL A 26 18.56 -2.86 5.63
CA VAL A 26 18.70 -1.40 5.80
C VAL A 26 18.88 -0.73 4.44
N GLU A 27 19.55 -1.40 3.49
CA GLU A 27 19.72 -0.90 2.11
C GLU A 27 18.41 -0.87 1.31
N GLU A 28 17.45 -1.73 1.67
CA GLU A 28 16.10 -1.78 1.07
C GLU A 28 15.15 -0.72 1.64
N LEU A 29 15.58 0.02 2.68
CA LEU A 29 14.77 1.10 3.24
C LEU A 29 14.69 2.29 2.28
N PRO A 30 13.57 3.04 2.29
CA PRO A 30 13.50 4.30 1.57
C PRO A 30 14.66 5.23 1.92
N ASN A 31 15.22 5.95 0.94
CA ASN A 31 16.36 6.86 1.14
C ASN A 31 16.12 7.93 2.21
N ASN A 32 14.86 8.27 2.51
CA ASN A 32 14.47 9.22 3.54
C ASN A 32 14.22 8.58 4.91
N HIS A 33 14.46 7.28 5.07
CA HIS A 33 14.28 6.57 6.32
C HIS A 33 15.38 6.95 7.32
N TRP A 34 14.99 7.22 8.56
CA TRP A 34 15.88 7.73 9.60
C TRP A 34 17.06 6.79 9.86
N LEU A 35 16.85 5.47 9.86
CA LEU A 35 17.89 4.50 10.17
C LEU A 35 19.00 4.47 9.11
N TYR A 36 18.63 4.49 7.83
CA TYR A 36 19.59 4.56 6.73
C TYR A 36 20.43 5.84 6.79
N ALA A 37 19.79 6.97 7.09
CA ALA A 37 20.48 8.24 7.28
C ALA A 37 21.49 8.17 8.45
N ARG A 38 21.11 7.59 9.60
CA ARG A 38 22.03 7.44 10.75
C ARG A 38 23.25 6.58 10.44
N PHE A 39 23.08 5.47 9.71
CA PHE A 39 24.20 4.65 9.25
C PHE A 39 25.11 5.45 8.31
N SER A 40 24.52 6.14 7.33
CA SER A 40 25.26 6.94 6.35
C SER A 40 26.06 8.06 7.02
N ASP A 41 25.45 8.79 7.95
CA ASP A 41 26.09 9.88 8.68
C ASP A 41 27.23 9.37 9.56
N ALA A 42 27.03 8.28 10.30
CA ALA A 42 28.07 7.67 11.14
C ALA A 42 29.26 7.17 10.31
N VAL A 43 28.99 6.56 9.15
CA VAL A 43 30.01 6.12 8.21
C VAL A 43 30.82 7.31 7.69
N LEU A 44 30.15 8.37 7.24
CA LEU A 44 30.81 9.56 6.71
C LEU A 44 31.67 10.25 7.78
N GLU A 45 31.18 10.33 9.02
CA GLU A 45 31.90 10.92 10.15
C GLU A 45 33.17 10.14 10.47
N VAL A 46 33.09 8.82 10.59
CA VAL A 46 34.24 7.99 10.99
C VAL A 46 35.27 7.87 9.85
N VAL A 47 34.81 7.70 8.61
CA VAL A 47 35.71 7.53 7.45
C VAL A 47 36.48 8.82 7.14
N ALA A 48 35.96 10.00 7.49
CA ALA A 48 36.62 11.28 7.24
C ALA A 48 38.04 11.36 7.83
N ASP A 49 38.30 10.66 8.95
CA ASP A 49 39.59 10.65 9.63
C ASP A 49 40.53 9.50 9.19
N VAL A 50 40.06 8.58 8.34
CA VAL A 50 40.82 7.41 7.89
C VAL A 50 41.71 7.76 6.70
N ASN A 51 43.02 7.79 6.92
CA ASN A 51 43.99 8.15 5.87
C ASN A 51 44.93 6.99 5.50
N ARG A 52 45.13 6.02 6.39
CA ARG A 52 46.06 4.90 6.22
C ARG A 52 45.40 3.59 6.61
N LEU A 53 45.95 2.48 6.12
CA LEU A 53 45.41 1.14 6.41
C LEU A 53 45.38 0.81 7.91
N ARG A 54 46.34 1.33 8.69
CA ARG A 54 46.34 1.17 10.16
C ARG A 54 45.17 1.87 10.87
N ASP A 55 44.58 2.89 10.24
CA ASP A 55 43.52 3.71 10.84
C ASP A 55 42.14 3.03 10.68
N VAL A 56 42.05 1.98 9.84
CA VAL A 56 40.81 1.22 9.57
C VAL A 56 40.33 0.43 10.78
N GLU A 57 41.23 -0.21 11.52
CA GLU A 57 40.86 -0.99 12.70
C GLU A 57 40.27 -0.11 13.82
N PRO A 58 40.87 1.05 14.17
CA PRO A 58 40.23 2.04 15.02
C PRO A 58 38.87 2.53 14.50
N ALA A 59 38.74 2.80 13.20
CA ALA A 59 37.49 3.23 12.59
C ALA A 59 36.38 2.16 12.72
N ALA A 60 36.72 0.89 12.48
CA ALA A 60 35.78 -0.21 12.69
C ALA A 60 35.31 -0.29 14.14
N LEU A 61 36.22 -0.12 15.11
CA LEU A 61 35.84 -0.09 16.53
C LEU A 61 34.91 1.08 16.86
N GLN A 62 35.21 2.28 16.36
CA GLN A 62 34.37 3.48 16.56
C GLN A 62 32.97 3.32 15.97
N LEU A 63 32.86 2.71 14.78
CA LEU A 63 31.55 2.37 14.18
C LEU A 63 30.74 1.41 15.06
N GLY A 64 31.41 0.53 15.81
CA GLY A 64 30.78 -0.38 16.77
C GLY A 64 30.26 0.29 18.05
N GLU A 65 30.57 1.56 18.30
CA GLU A 65 30.12 2.28 19.51
C GLU A 65 28.73 2.93 19.34
N TYR A 66 28.22 3.01 18.10
CA TYR A 66 26.90 3.57 17.81
C TYR A 66 25.78 2.63 18.29
N GLU A 67 24.75 3.18 18.94
CA GLU A 67 23.66 2.39 19.55
C GLU A 67 22.87 1.51 18.56
N PHE A 68 22.80 1.91 17.29
CA PHE A 68 22.11 1.17 16.23
C PHE A 68 22.98 0.11 15.55
N VAL A 69 24.26 0.03 15.92
CA VAL A 69 25.23 -0.97 15.45
C VAL A 69 25.39 -2.02 16.54
N GLU A 70 25.11 -3.28 16.22
CA GLU A 70 25.32 -4.38 17.14
C GLU A 70 26.79 -4.85 17.10
N ARG A 71 27.36 -4.96 15.90
CA ARG A 71 28.76 -5.32 15.68
C ARG A 71 29.32 -4.61 14.46
N SER A 72 30.60 -4.29 14.54
CA SER A 72 31.41 -3.82 13.42
C SER A 72 32.59 -4.78 13.26
N ILE A 73 32.72 -5.36 12.07
CA ILE A 73 33.67 -6.44 11.78
C ILE A 73 34.56 -6.01 10.63
N LEU A 74 35.85 -5.94 10.88
CA LEU A 74 36.84 -5.78 9.83
C LEU A 74 36.97 -7.12 9.06
N GLN A 75 36.42 -7.18 7.85
CA GLN A 75 36.38 -8.39 7.03
C GLN A 75 37.72 -8.65 6.35
N SER A 76 38.32 -7.62 5.75
CA SER A 76 39.59 -7.74 5.05
C SER A 76 40.34 -6.41 5.00
N ILE A 77 41.67 -6.52 4.89
CA ILE A 77 42.57 -5.44 4.51
C ILE A 77 43.44 -5.97 3.38
N GLU A 78 43.51 -5.24 2.27
CA GLU A 78 44.34 -5.57 1.12
C GLU A 78 45.41 -4.49 0.92
N PRO A 79 46.60 -4.65 1.53
CA PRO A 79 47.64 -3.61 1.47
C PRO A 79 48.20 -3.38 0.07
N GLY A 80 48.07 -4.35 -0.83
CA GLY A 80 48.53 -4.24 -2.22
C GLY A 80 47.67 -3.27 -3.05
N GLU A 81 46.38 -3.18 -2.76
CA GLU A 81 45.43 -2.31 -3.44
C GLU A 81 45.15 -1.03 -2.65
N GLY A 82 45.39 -1.06 -1.34
CA GLY A 82 45.03 0.01 -0.42
C GLY A 82 43.54 0.02 -0.13
N SER A 83 42.89 -1.15 -0.10
CA SER A 83 41.46 -1.31 0.16
C SER A 83 41.22 -2.05 1.48
N ALA A 84 40.07 -1.79 2.10
CA ALA A 84 39.59 -2.52 3.28
C ALA A 84 38.07 -2.67 3.25
N ALA A 85 37.55 -3.70 3.91
CA ALA A 85 36.12 -3.97 4.01
C ALA A 85 35.68 -4.06 5.48
N ILE A 86 34.62 -3.34 5.84
CA ILE A 86 34.01 -3.34 7.18
C ILE A 86 32.54 -3.76 7.03
N GLU A 87 32.12 -4.77 7.78
CA GLU A 87 30.72 -5.18 7.89
C GLU A 87 30.09 -4.61 9.16
N LEU A 88 28.94 -3.97 9.02
CA LEU A 88 28.12 -3.48 10.12
C LEU A 88 26.89 -4.36 10.28
N THR A 89 26.63 -4.83 11.50
CA THR A 89 25.41 -5.57 11.85
C THR A 89 24.53 -4.75 12.77
N CYS A 90 23.24 -5.07 12.80
CA CYS A 90 22.22 -4.43 13.61
C CYS A 90 21.46 -5.48 14.42
N SER A 91 20.91 -5.09 15.57
CA SER A 91 20.15 -6.02 16.40
C SER A 91 18.84 -6.44 15.72
N HIS A 92 18.39 -7.65 16.05
CA HIS A 92 17.07 -8.14 15.63
C HIS A 92 15.93 -7.26 16.17
N ASP A 93 16.08 -6.71 17.38
CA ASP A 93 15.07 -5.82 17.96
C ASP A 93 14.86 -4.56 17.11
N LEU A 94 15.95 -3.97 16.61
CA LEU A 94 15.89 -2.81 15.73
C LEU A 94 15.24 -3.16 14.39
N PHE A 95 15.51 -4.35 13.86
CA PHE A 95 14.86 -4.86 12.66
C PHE A 95 13.33 -4.97 12.84
N TYR A 96 12.87 -5.56 13.94
CA TYR A 96 11.43 -5.69 14.22
C TYR A 96 10.76 -4.34 14.48
N GLN A 97 11.46 -3.42 15.15
CA GLN A 97 10.97 -2.05 15.35
C GLN A 97 10.72 -1.36 14.00
N VAL A 98 11.69 -1.39 13.09
CA VAL A 98 11.56 -0.77 11.77
C VAL A 98 10.45 -1.42 10.94
N LEU A 99 10.35 -2.76 10.96
CA LEU A 99 9.24 -3.43 10.28
C LEU A 99 7.88 -3.04 10.87
N SER A 100 7.79 -2.84 12.19
CA SER A 100 6.56 -2.39 12.83
C SER A 100 6.19 -0.97 12.39
N GLU A 101 7.18 -0.07 12.33
CA GLU A 101 7.00 1.31 11.85
C GLU A 101 6.54 1.36 10.40
N LEU A 102 7.14 0.56 9.52
CA LEU A 102 6.82 0.53 8.09
C LEU A 102 5.47 -0.12 7.79
N SER A 103 5.15 -1.22 8.48
CA SER A 103 3.95 -2.00 8.21
C SER A 103 2.73 -1.47 8.95
N GLY A 104 2.92 -0.73 10.04
CA GLY A 104 1.85 -0.29 10.94
C GLY A 104 1.29 -1.40 11.84
N PHE A 105 1.90 -2.60 11.80
CA PHE A 105 1.52 -3.74 12.63
C PHE A 105 2.56 -3.95 13.75
N PRO A 106 2.15 -4.36 14.96
CA PRO A 106 3.10 -4.70 16.01
C PRO A 106 3.85 -5.99 15.65
N ILE A 107 5.17 -5.90 15.51
CA ILE A 107 6.06 -7.03 15.26
C ILE A 107 7.09 -7.05 16.39
N GLU A 108 6.97 -8.03 17.29
CA GLU A 108 7.88 -8.21 18.43
C GLU A 108 8.88 -9.35 18.21
N GLY A 109 8.72 -10.11 17.11
CA GLY A 109 9.65 -11.17 16.74
C GLY A 109 9.21 -12.01 15.56
N ASP A 110 10.01 -13.05 15.27
CA ASP A 110 9.81 -13.98 14.15
C ASP A 110 8.40 -14.58 14.09
N HIS A 111 7.83 -14.92 15.25
CA HIS A 111 6.50 -15.53 15.32
C HIS A 111 5.40 -14.58 14.81
N ASN A 112 5.46 -13.29 15.15
CA ASN A 112 4.52 -12.29 14.63
C ASN A 112 4.76 -12.07 13.14
N LEU A 113 6.02 -12.02 12.72
CA LEU A 113 6.38 -11.80 11.32
C LEU A 113 5.84 -12.92 10.43
N VAL A 114 6.03 -14.18 10.81
CA VAL A 114 5.51 -15.34 10.05
C VAL A 114 3.98 -15.34 10.00
N GLY A 115 3.31 -15.02 11.11
CA GLY A 115 1.85 -14.89 11.17
C GLY A 115 1.36 -13.79 10.23
N LEU A 116 1.93 -12.60 10.35
CA LEU A 116 1.57 -11.43 9.56
C LEU A 116 1.79 -11.67 8.06
N ILE A 117 2.92 -12.27 7.65
CA ILE A 117 3.17 -12.59 6.25
C ILE A 117 2.13 -13.58 5.72
N SER A 118 1.72 -14.56 6.53
CA SER A 118 0.70 -15.53 6.14
C SER A 118 -0.66 -14.87 5.93
N GLU A 119 -1.06 -13.98 6.85
CA GLU A 119 -2.30 -13.21 6.76
C GLU A 119 -2.29 -12.25 5.57
N LEU A 120 -1.20 -11.51 5.37
CA LEU A 120 -1.03 -10.59 4.25
C LEU A 120 -1.01 -11.32 2.92
N SER A 121 -0.42 -12.52 2.85
CA SER A 121 -0.43 -13.35 1.65
C SER A 121 -1.85 -13.77 1.27
N PHE A 122 -2.64 -14.23 2.25
CA PHE A 122 -4.04 -14.55 2.02
C PHE A 122 -4.85 -13.32 1.58
N ALA A 123 -4.73 -12.20 2.31
CA ALA A 123 -5.41 -10.96 1.98
C ALA A 123 -5.03 -10.42 0.60
N LYS A 124 -3.74 -10.50 0.23
CA LYS A 124 -3.26 -10.12 -1.10
C LYS A 124 -3.86 -11.01 -2.18
N HIS A 125 -3.91 -12.32 -1.98
CA HIS A 125 -4.49 -13.24 -2.95
C HIS A 125 -5.97 -12.92 -3.22
N GLU A 126 -6.76 -12.68 -2.17
CA GLU A 126 -8.16 -12.28 -2.32
C GLU A 126 -8.32 -10.89 -2.94
N TYR A 127 -7.47 -9.92 -2.59
CA TYR A 127 -7.47 -8.60 -3.20
C TYR A 127 -7.12 -8.65 -4.69
N ASP A 128 -6.12 -9.43 -5.08
CA ASP A 128 -5.65 -9.54 -6.46
C ASP A 128 -6.78 -10.04 -7.39
N LYS A 129 -7.69 -10.89 -6.90
CA LYS A 129 -8.90 -11.33 -7.63
C LYS A 129 -9.82 -10.17 -7.99
N VAL A 130 -9.98 -9.19 -7.09
CA VAL A 130 -10.94 -8.08 -7.25
C VAL A 130 -10.30 -6.77 -7.71
N ALA A 131 -8.97 -6.67 -7.67
CA ALA A 131 -8.23 -5.43 -7.89
C ALA A 131 -8.52 -4.77 -9.24
N GLU A 132 -8.60 -5.58 -10.31
CA GLU A 132 -8.92 -5.07 -11.65
C GLU A 132 -10.35 -4.53 -11.73
N ALA A 133 -11.32 -5.28 -11.19
CA ALA A 133 -12.71 -4.86 -11.15
C ALA A 133 -12.86 -3.54 -10.39
N LEU A 134 -12.18 -3.38 -9.24
CA LEU A 134 -12.19 -2.14 -8.47
C LEU A 134 -11.61 -0.95 -9.25
N ARG A 135 -10.53 -1.14 -10.01
CA ARG A 135 -9.99 -0.10 -10.90
C ARG A 135 -11.02 0.28 -11.97
N ASN A 136 -11.60 -0.71 -12.65
CA ASN A 136 -12.60 -0.49 -13.70
C ASN A 136 -13.85 0.26 -13.19
N VAL A 137 -14.31 -0.02 -11.97
CA VAL A 137 -15.43 0.70 -11.34
C VAL A 137 -15.10 2.17 -11.10
N LYS A 138 -13.88 2.47 -10.67
CA LYS A 138 -13.45 3.86 -10.43
C LYS A 138 -13.40 4.64 -11.74
N ASP A 139 -12.93 4.02 -12.81
CA ASP A 139 -12.73 4.69 -14.10
C ASP A 139 -14.03 4.78 -14.91
N THR A 140 -14.76 3.68 -15.04
CA THR A 140 -15.91 3.56 -15.95
C THR A 140 -17.27 3.50 -15.24
N GLY A 141 -17.26 3.28 -13.92
CA GLY A 141 -18.48 3.06 -13.12
C GLY A 141 -18.93 1.59 -13.04
N TYR A 142 -18.26 0.68 -13.76
CA TYR A 142 -18.58 -0.74 -13.77
C TYR A 142 -17.30 -1.60 -13.74
N GLY A 143 -17.31 -2.68 -12.95
CA GLY A 143 -16.22 -3.64 -12.93
C GLY A 143 -16.74 -5.06 -12.80
N LEU A 144 -16.05 -5.96 -13.49
CA LEU A 144 -16.34 -7.38 -13.50
C LEU A 144 -15.17 -8.13 -12.87
N VAL A 145 -15.46 -8.90 -11.84
CA VAL A 145 -14.56 -9.93 -11.33
C VAL A 145 -14.84 -11.19 -12.15
N SER A 146 -13.88 -11.55 -12.99
CA SER A 146 -13.97 -12.77 -13.77
C SER A 146 -13.73 -13.99 -12.86
N PRO A 147 -14.51 -15.07 -13.00
CA PRO A 147 -14.25 -16.30 -12.25
C PRO A 147 -12.86 -16.84 -12.57
N GLY A 148 -12.15 -17.27 -11.53
CA GLY A 148 -10.93 -18.03 -11.68
C GLY A 148 -11.22 -19.44 -12.22
N THR A 149 -10.17 -20.15 -12.64
CA THR A 149 -10.28 -21.56 -13.07
C THR A 149 -10.86 -22.44 -11.96
N ASP A 150 -10.52 -22.14 -10.71
CA ASP A 150 -10.97 -22.87 -9.53
C ASP A 150 -12.45 -22.62 -9.19
N ASP A 151 -13.05 -21.56 -9.76
CA ASP A 151 -14.46 -21.21 -9.55
C ASP A 151 -15.40 -21.92 -10.55
N ILE A 152 -14.85 -22.65 -11.53
CA ILE A 152 -15.62 -23.34 -12.56
C ILE A 152 -16.07 -24.71 -12.06
N VAL A 153 -17.38 -24.91 -11.97
CA VAL A 153 -18.00 -26.19 -11.61
C VAL A 153 -18.53 -26.85 -12.86
N PHE A 154 -18.01 -28.03 -13.17
CA PHE A 154 -18.50 -28.87 -14.27
C PHE A 154 -19.68 -29.73 -13.80
N GLU A 155 -20.78 -29.66 -14.53
CA GLU A 155 -21.91 -30.57 -14.34
C GLU A 155 -21.70 -31.87 -15.11
N GLN A 156 -22.48 -32.90 -14.76
CA GLN A 156 -22.40 -34.20 -15.41
C GLN A 156 -22.72 -34.07 -16.91
N PRO A 157 -21.89 -34.62 -17.81
CA PRO A 157 -22.14 -34.57 -19.25
C PRO A 157 -23.42 -35.34 -19.63
N GLU A 158 -24.26 -34.71 -20.45
CA GLU A 158 -25.50 -35.31 -20.95
C GLU A 158 -25.40 -35.68 -22.43
N LEU A 159 -25.86 -36.88 -22.79
CA LEU A 159 -25.85 -37.33 -24.18
C LEU A 159 -27.10 -36.82 -24.89
N ILE A 160 -26.91 -35.93 -25.85
CA ILE A 160 -27.99 -35.32 -26.61
C ILE A 160 -28.09 -35.93 -28.01
N ARG A 161 -29.32 -36.07 -28.52
CA ARG A 161 -29.57 -36.56 -29.87
C ARG A 161 -30.29 -35.49 -30.69
N GLN A 162 -29.68 -35.07 -31.78
CA GLN A 162 -30.30 -34.19 -32.77
C GLN A 162 -30.41 -34.94 -34.10
N GLY A 163 -31.60 -35.43 -34.41
CA GLY A 163 -31.86 -36.26 -35.59
C GLY A 163 -31.03 -37.55 -35.60
N ASN A 164 -30.09 -37.65 -36.56
CA ASN A 164 -29.19 -38.79 -36.71
C ASN A 164 -27.79 -38.58 -36.11
N ARG A 165 -27.56 -37.47 -35.38
CA ARG A 165 -26.28 -37.17 -34.72
C ARG A 165 -26.43 -37.27 -33.20
N PHE A 166 -25.40 -37.80 -32.56
CA PHE A 166 -25.23 -37.82 -31.11
C PHE A 166 -24.17 -36.80 -30.72
N GLY A 167 -24.43 -36.06 -29.66
CA GLY A 167 -23.51 -35.10 -29.07
C GLY A 167 -23.45 -35.26 -27.56
N VAL A 168 -22.44 -34.65 -26.96
CA VAL A 168 -22.32 -34.54 -25.50
C VAL A 168 -22.50 -33.07 -25.15
N LYS A 169 -23.49 -32.76 -24.31
CA LYS A 169 -23.69 -31.45 -23.73
C LYS A 169 -22.81 -31.35 -22.49
N LEU A 170 -21.89 -30.39 -22.52
CA LEU A 170 -21.07 -30.01 -21.37
C LEU A 170 -21.66 -28.72 -20.81
N THR A 171 -22.01 -28.74 -19.53
CA THR A 171 -22.45 -27.54 -18.80
C THR A 171 -21.40 -27.22 -17.75
N ALA A 172 -21.00 -25.96 -17.69
CA ALA A 172 -20.12 -25.45 -16.65
C ALA A 172 -20.75 -24.17 -16.09
N THR A 173 -20.70 -24.01 -14.77
CA THR A 173 -21.19 -22.81 -14.08
C THR A 173 -20.06 -22.18 -13.31
N ALA A 174 -20.03 -20.85 -13.26
CA ALA A 174 -19.06 -20.10 -12.49
C ALA A 174 -19.70 -18.79 -12.00
N PRO A 175 -19.45 -18.37 -10.75
CA PRO A 175 -19.94 -17.10 -10.24
C PRO A 175 -19.24 -15.93 -10.96
N SER A 176 -19.99 -14.87 -11.25
CA SER A 176 -19.43 -13.59 -11.68
C SER A 176 -19.84 -12.51 -10.69
N TYR A 177 -18.89 -11.67 -10.28
CA TYR A 177 -19.18 -10.55 -9.38
C TYR A 177 -19.12 -9.25 -10.14
N HIS A 178 -20.18 -8.47 -10.03
CA HIS A 178 -20.31 -7.19 -10.69
C HIS A 178 -20.29 -6.09 -9.63
N LEU A 179 -19.36 -5.17 -9.80
CA LEU A 179 -19.22 -3.98 -8.98
C LEU A 179 -19.79 -2.80 -9.78
N ILE A 180 -20.69 -2.03 -9.17
CA ILE A 180 -21.38 -0.92 -9.82
C ILE A 180 -21.24 0.32 -8.94
N ARG A 181 -20.71 1.41 -9.50
CA ARG A 181 -20.63 2.69 -8.79
C ARG A 181 -22.00 3.36 -8.81
N ALA A 182 -22.54 3.66 -7.63
CA ALA A 182 -23.73 4.47 -7.46
C ALA A 182 -23.36 5.83 -6.87
N ASN A 183 -23.75 6.92 -7.54
CA ASN A 183 -23.56 8.27 -7.04
C ASN A 183 -24.77 8.66 -6.20
N ILE A 184 -24.55 9.02 -4.94
CA ILE A 184 -25.59 9.51 -4.02
C ILE A 184 -25.42 11.02 -3.91
N SER A 185 -26.50 11.77 -4.16
CA SER A 185 -26.55 13.21 -3.91
C SER A 185 -27.41 13.52 -2.68
N ALA A 186 -26.88 14.37 -1.81
CA ALA A 186 -27.63 14.97 -0.70
C ALA A 186 -27.67 16.47 -0.91
N GLU A 187 -28.87 17.03 -0.85
CA GLU A 187 -29.08 18.48 -0.82
C GLU A 187 -29.35 18.86 0.63
N VAL A 188 -28.63 19.87 1.13
CA VAL A 188 -28.89 20.45 2.45
C VAL A 188 -29.51 21.82 2.22
N THR A 189 -30.73 22.01 2.73
CA THR A 189 -31.42 23.32 2.68
C THR A 189 -31.34 23.96 4.07
N PRO A 190 -30.34 24.83 4.33
CA PRO A 190 -30.27 25.54 5.60
C PRO A 190 -31.45 26.52 5.71
N PHE A 191 -32.22 26.43 6.79
CA PHE A 191 -33.29 27.39 7.06
C PHE A 191 -32.71 28.63 7.73
N VAL A 192 -32.80 29.76 7.02
CA VAL A 192 -32.41 31.09 7.48
C VAL A 192 -33.70 31.86 7.80
N GLY A 193 -33.80 32.38 9.03
CA GLY A 193 -35.07 32.79 9.63
C GLY A 193 -35.89 33.79 8.81
N THR A 194 -35.33 34.96 8.48
CA THR A 194 -36.03 36.01 7.71
C THR A 194 -35.55 36.10 6.27
N GLU A 195 -36.40 36.62 5.38
CA GLU A 195 -36.09 36.77 3.94
C GLU A 195 -34.81 37.59 3.69
N LYS A 196 -34.63 38.72 4.40
CA LYS A 196 -33.41 39.53 4.31
C LYS A 196 -32.15 38.76 4.72
N GLN A 197 -32.24 37.93 5.75
CA GLN A 197 -31.11 37.09 6.18
C GLN A 197 -30.78 36.03 5.14
N GLY A 198 -31.80 35.51 4.42
CA GLY A 198 -31.58 34.59 3.31
C GLY A 198 -30.91 35.24 2.11
N GLU A 199 -31.34 36.44 1.71
CA GLU A 199 -30.69 37.17 0.61
C GLU A 199 -29.24 37.55 0.92
N GLU A 200 -28.97 38.01 2.15
CA GLU A 200 -27.61 38.31 2.60
C GLU A 200 -26.73 37.05 2.61
N PHE A 201 -27.28 35.91 3.02
CA PHE A 201 -26.57 34.64 3.06
C PHE A 201 -26.24 34.11 1.67
N VAL A 202 -27.18 34.18 0.72
CA VAL A 202 -26.94 33.78 -0.68
C VAL A 202 -25.85 34.66 -1.30
N ARG A 203 -25.90 35.97 -1.05
CA ARG A 203 -24.87 36.90 -1.56
C ARG A 203 -23.50 36.59 -0.96
N TYR A 204 -23.43 36.33 0.34
CA TYR A 204 -22.19 35.94 1.02
C TYR A 204 -21.61 34.64 0.45
N LEU A 205 -22.43 33.60 0.25
CA LEU A 205 -21.98 32.33 -0.33
C LEU A 205 -21.49 32.49 -1.78
N ALA A 206 -22.16 33.33 -2.58
CA ALA A 206 -21.73 33.60 -3.95
C ALA A 206 -20.38 34.33 -4.00
N GLU A 207 -20.18 35.33 -3.13
CA GLU A 207 -18.91 36.07 -3.02
C GLU A 207 -17.75 35.18 -2.55
N GLU A 208 -17.98 34.28 -1.59
CA GLU A 208 -16.95 33.33 -1.14
C GLU A 208 -16.67 32.25 -2.21
N PHE A 209 -17.67 31.83 -2.99
CA PHE A 209 -17.48 30.86 -4.07
C PHE A 209 -16.59 31.39 -5.19
N GLU A 210 -16.73 32.68 -5.50
CA GLU A 210 -15.89 33.35 -6.50
C GLU A 210 -14.43 33.50 -6.03
N LYS A 211 -14.19 33.60 -4.71
CA LYS A 211 -12.83 33.71 -4.15
C LYS A 211 -12.13 32.36 -4.07
N ASP A 212 -12.80 31.38 -3.47
CA ASP A 212 -12.27 30.04 -3.27
C ASP A 212 -13.41 29.03 -3.06
N PRO A 213 -13.70 28.17 -4.06
CA PRO A 213 -14.76 27.16 -3.99
C PRO A 213 -14.60 26.18 -2.82
N ASP A 214 -13.36 25.97 -2.36
CA ASP A 214 -13.06 24.99 -1.32
C ASP A 214 -13.29 25.56 0.09
N GLN A 215 -13.11 26.87 0.30
CA GLN A 215 -13.30 27.54 1.61
C GLN A 215 -14.76 27.57 2.09
N ILE A 216 -15.73 27.51 1.17
CA ILE A 216 -17.15 27.47 1.56
C ILE A 216 -17.46 26.26 2.44
N TRP A 217 -16.76 25.14 2.21
CA TRP A 217 -16.98 23.90 2.95
C TRP A 217 -16.43 23.95 4.37
N GLU A 218 -15.43 24.80 4.61
CA GLU A 218 -14.83 25.06 5.94
C GLU A 218 -15.54 26.19 6.70
N THR A 219 -16.47 26.89 6.07
CA THR A 219 -17.20 27.98 6.71
C THR A 219 -18.17 27.44 7.76
N ASP A 220 -18.06 27.98 8.98
CA ASP A 220 -18.96 27.65 10.09
C ASP A 220 -20.37 28.19 9.85
N PHE A 221 -21.36 27.30 9.91
CA PHE A 221 -22.77 27.62 9.82
C PHE A 221 -23.52 27.10 11.06
N LEU A 222 -24.06 28.02 11.88
CA LEU A 222 -24.85 27.70 13.08
C LEU A 222 -24.13 26.76 14.08
N GLY A 223 -22.81 26.87 14.19
CA GLY A 223 -22.01 26.07 15.13
C GLY A 223 -21.62 24.67 14.63
N LYS A 224 -21.80 24.38 13.34
CA LYS A 224 -21.25 23.21 12.64
C LYS A 224 -20.65 23.64 11.30
N SER A 225 -19.66 22.92 10.78
CA SER A 225 -19.16 23.15 9.42
C SER A 225 -20.21 22.74 8.39
N MET A 226 -20.23 23.43 7.23
CA MET A 226 -21.04 23.00 6.08
C MET A 226 -20.71 21.56 5.64
N HIS A 227 -19.44 21.16 5.78
CA HIS A 227 -19.00 19.78 5.56
C HIS A 227 -19.77 18.78 6.45
N ASP A 228 -19.98 19.10 7.73
CA ASP A 228 -20.66 18.19 8.66
C ASP A 228 -22.14 18.05 8.32
N LEU A 229 -22.82 19.14 7.94
CA LEU A 229 -24.23 19.12 7.53
C LEU A 229 -24.44 18.28 6.26
N VAL A 230 -23.56 18.41 5.27
CA VAL A 230 -23.62 17.59 4.04
C VAL A 230 -23.26 16.14 4.33
N ARG A 231 -22.26 15.89 5.17
CA ARG A 231 -21.88 14.53 5.60
C ARG A 231 -23.03 13.84 6.34
N GLU A 232 -23.74 14.53 7.23
CA GLU A 232 -24.95 14.03 7.91
C GLU A 232 -26.07 13.73 6.90
N GLY A 233 -26.30 14.63 5.94
CA GLY A 233 -27.25 14.44 4.84
C GLY A 233 -26.93 13.21 3.98
N LEU A 234 -25.66 13.03 3.61
CA LEU A 234 -25.18 11.86 2.87
C LEU A 234 -25.28 10.57 3.70
N GLN A 235 -24.85 10.59 4.98
CA GLN A 235 -24.92 9.43 5.87
C GLN A 235 -26.35 8.95 6.11
N SER A 236 -27.31 9.86 6.20
CA SER A 236 -28.74 9.49 6.32
C SER A 236 -29.26 8.76 5.07
N LYS A 237 -28.79 9.12 3.87
CA LYS A 237 -29.13 8.49 2.58
C LYS A 237 -28.25 7.29 2.21
N LEU A 238 -27.14 7.09 2.92
CA LEU A 238 -26.29 5.89 2.87
C LEU A 238 -26.99 4.66 3.47
N THR A 239 -28.31 4.68 3.58
CA THR A 239 -29.11 3.51 3.94
C THR A 239 -28.89 2.44 2.87
N LYS A 240 -28.60 1.22 3.31
CA LYS A 240 -28.47 0.05 2.42
C LYS A 240 -29.70 -0.02 1.52
N MET A 241 -29.49 -0.25 0.21
CA MET A 241 -30.59 -0.48 -0.72
C MET A 241 -31.57 -1.51 -0.11
N PRO A 242 -32.90 -1.32 -0.20
CA PRO A 242 -33.84 -2.32 0.32
C PRO A 242 -33.59 -3.72 -0.26
N GLU A 243 -33.80 -4.77 0.53
CA GLU A 243 -33.48 -6.16 0.13
C GLU A 243 -34.21 -6.59 -1.15
N ASN A 244 -35.48 -6.20 -1.29
CA ASN A 244 -36.28 -6.47 -2.50
C ASN A 244 -35.68 -5.82 -3.76
N ALA A 245 -35.08 -4.64 -3.64
CA ALA A 245 -34.44 -3.96 -4.76
C ALA A 245 -33.08 -4.61 -5.11
N GLN A 246 -32.34 -5.09 -4.10
CA GLN A 246 -31.11 -5.87 -4.32
C GLN A 246 -31.40 -7.18 -5.08
N GLU A 247 -32.43 -7.92 -4.67
CA GLU A 247 -32.84 -9.18 -5.31
C GLU A 247 -33.29 -8.96 -6.76
N LYS A 248 -34.17 -7.97 -7.00
CA LYS A 248 -34.60 -7.61 -8.36
C LYS A 248 -33.41 -7.25 -9.26
N LEU A 249 -32.42 -6.51 -8.73
CA LEU A 249 -31.22 -6.13 -9.48
C LEU A 249 -30.37 -7.37 -9.83
N GLN A 250 -30.14 -8.25 -8.86
CA GLN A 250 -29.38 -9.49 -9.06
C GLN A 250 -30.05 -10.41 -10.09
N GLU A 251 -31.36 -10.63 -9.99
CA GLU A 251 -32.10 -11.44 -10.96
C GLU A 251 -32.03 -10.84 -12.37
N THR A 252 -32.18 -9.52 -12.48
CA THR A 252 -32.13 -8.82 -13.76
C THR A 252 -30.76 -8.98 -14.41
N LEU A 253 -29.67 -8.77 -13.66
CA LEU A 253 -28.31 -9.00 -14.13
C LEU A 253 -28.11 -10.47 -14.56
N THR A 254 -28.58 -11.42 -13.76
CA THR A 254 -28.46 -12.85 -14.04
C THR A 254 -29.19 -13.25 -15.34
N LYS A 255 -30.40 -12.73 -15.56
CA LYS A 255 -31.16 -12.96 -16.80
C LYS A 255 -30.43 -12.39 -18.01
N ILE A 256 -29.92 -11.16 -17.93
CA ILE A 256 -29.18 -10.52 -19.03
C ILE A 256 -27.95 -11.35 -19.44
N LEU A 257 -27.17 -11.81 -18.46
CA LEU A 257 -25.94 -12.59 -18.72
C LEU A 257 -26.25 -13.94 -19.35
N ASN A 258 -27.34 -14.61 -18.94
CA ASN A 258 -27.71 -15.92 -19.47
C ASN A 258 -28.46 -15.87 -20.80
N GLU A 259 -29.28 -14.84 -21.03
CA GLU A 259 -30.17 -14.75 -22.21
C GLU A 259 -29.55 -13.96 -23.37
N GLY A 260 -28.42 -13.27 -23.15
CA GLY A 260 -27.62 -12.62 -24.20
C GLY A 260 -28.33 -11.51 -24.98
N SER A 261 -29.46 -10.99 -24.47
CA SER A 261 -30.30 -10.03 -25.18
C SER A 261 -29.92 -8.58 -24.82
N GLY A 262 -29.35 -7.85 -25.79
CA GLY A 262 -28.95 -6.44 -25.68
C GLY A 262 -30.11 -5.43 -25.66
N GLY A 263 -31.22 -5.74 -24.99
CA GLY A 263 -32.45 -4.94 -25.01
C GLY A 263 -32.76 -4.25 -23.68
N LEU A 264 -33.13 -2.97 -23.78
CA LEU A 264 -33.71 -2.05 -22.77
C LEU A 264 -34.05 -2.65 -21.39
N ILE A 265 -33.38 -2.11 -20.37
CA ILE A 265 -33.63 -2.41 -18.96
C ILE A 265 -34.78 -1.52 -18.46
N CYS A 266 -35.87 -2.15 -17.99
CA CYS A 266 -36.91 -1.46 -17.22
C CYS A 266 -36.95 -2.06 -15.81
N ILE A 267 -36.42 -1.34 -14.84
CA ILE A 267 -36.54 -1.70 -13.42
C ILE A 267 -37.81 -1.02 -12.90
N ILE A 268 -38.86 -1.80 -12.68
CA ILE A 268 -40.06 -1.33 -12.00
C ILE A 268 -39.89 -1.61 -10.51
N LEU A 269 -39.62 -0.56 -9.75
CA LEU A 269 -39.45 -0.60 -8.29
C LEU A 269 -40.80 -0.76 -7.60
#